data_AF-A0A2V7R0W3-F1
#
_entry.id   AF-A0A2V7R0W3-F1
#
_cell.length_a   1.000
_cell.length_b   1.000
_cell.length_c   1.000
_cell.angle_alpha   90.00
_cell.angle_beta   90.00
_cell.angle_gamma   90.00
#
_symmetry.space_group_name_H-M   'P 1'
#
loop_
_entity.id
_entity.type
_entity.pdbx_description
1 polymer ?
#
loop_
_entity_poly.entity_id
_entity_poly.type
_entity_poly.pdbx_seq_one_letter_code
_entity_poly.pdbx_strand_id
1 'polypeptide(L)'
;MVVLSNLVSNVPAVMLWRSVIPNLPRTDLVWRLVAMSSTFAGNLLLIGSMANLIVAEKAETRGVRIGFGEYARVGVPVTLLTLAWGIVTLVLTAG
;
A
#
# COMPACT_ATOMS: atom_id res chain seq x y z
N MET A 1 -2.78 -6.97 -4.85
CA MET A 1 -2.18 -6.57 -3.57
C MET A 1 -3.01 -5.60 -2.76
N VAL A 2 -3.63 -4.57 -3.34
CA VAL A 2 -4.36 -3.54 -2.57
C VAL A 2 -5.38 -4.13 -1.57
N VAL A 3 -6.17 -5.13 -1.99
CA VAL A 3 -7.14 -5.80 -1.10
C VAL A 3 -6.44 -6.64 -0.01
N LEU A 4 -5.42 -7.42 -0.38
CA LEU A 4 -4.67 -8.31 0.53
C LEU A 4 -3.83 -7.54 1.56
N SER A 5 -3.17 -6.47 1.16
CA SER A 5 -2.38 -5.59 2.03
C SER A 5 -3.25 -4.88 3.07
N ASN A 6 -4.49 -4.55 2.73
CA ASN A 6 -5.44 -3.93 3.66
C ASN A 6 -6.14 -4.95 4.57
N LEU A 7 -6.20 -6.24 4.19
CA LEU A 7 -6.84 -7.29 4.99
C LEU A 7 -5.87 -8.10 5.87
N VAL A 8 -4.64 -8.34 5.41
CA VAL A 8 -3.67 -9.26 6.04
C VAL A 8 -2.36 -8.55 6.38
N SER A 9 -2.22 -7.26 6.08
CA SER A 9 -0.97 -6.51 6.17
C SER A 9 0.04 -6.84 5.04
N ASN A 10 0.97 -5.93 4.83
CA ASN A 10 1.90 -5.92 3.69
C ASN A 10 2.85 -7.13 3.66
N VAL A 11 3.29 -7.62 4.82
CA VAL A 11 4.27 -8.71 4.93
C VAL A 11 3.66 -10.07 4.58
N PRO A 12 2.50 -10.49 5.14
CA PRO A 12 1.86 -11.74 4.74
C PRO A 12 1.43 -11.78 3.28
N ALA A 13 0.99 -10.63 2.74
CA ALA A 13 0.63 -10.52 1.33
C ALA A 13 1.84 -10.84 0.43
N VAL A 14 3.02 -10.31 0.72
CA VAL A 14 4.25 -10.62 -0.05
C VAL A 14 4.64 -12.11 0.10
N MET A 15 4.50 -12.69 1.29
CA MET A 15 4.78 -14.11 1.52
C MET A 15 3.84 -15.05 0.73
N LEU A 16 2.56 -14.69 0.59
CA LEU A 16 1.59 -15.48 -0.17
C LEU A 16 1.95 -15.55 -1.66
N TRP A 17 2.57 -14.51 -2.19
CA TRP A 17 2.93 -14.44 -3.62
C TRP A 17 4.29 -15.05 -3.94
N ARG A 18 5.07 -15.44 -2.93
CA ARG A 18 6.39 -16.08 -3.08
C ARG A 18 6.37 -17.33 -3.95
N SER A 19 5.30 -18.13 -3.90
CA SER A 19 5.18 -19.38 -4.68
C SER A 19 4.70 -19.16 -6.12
N VAL A 20 4.09 -18.01 -6.42
CA VAL A 20 3.43 -17.73 -7.71
C VAL A 20 4.33 -16.92 -8.63
N ILE A 21 5.01 -15.90 -8.11
CA ILE A 21 5.80 -14.95 -8.90
C ILE A 21 6.95 -15.60 -9.70
N PRO A 22 7.71 -16.59 -9.17
CA PRO A 22 8.81 -17.21 -9.90
C PRO A 22 8.42 -17.89 -11.22
N ASN A 23 7.15 -18.25 -11.39
CA ASN A 23 6.63 -18.93 -12.58
C ASN A 23 6.06 -17.95 -13.64
N LEU A 24 6.14 -16.64 -13.40
CA LEU A 24 5.58 -15.63 -14.30
C LEU A 24 6.64 -15.02 -15.23
N PRO A 25 6.27 -14.62 -16.46
CA PRO A 25 7.14 -13.84 -17.34
C PRO A 25 7.52 -12.50 -16.68
N ARG A 26 8.76 -12.04 -16.88
CA ARG A 26 9.30 -10.78 -16.31
C ARG A 26 9.19 -10.74 -14.78
N THR A 27 9.68 -11.79 -14.12
CA THR A 27 9.67 -11.98 -12.66
C THR A 27 10.15 -10.75 -11.89
N ASP A 28 11.21 -10.07 -12.34
CA ASP A 28 11.71 -8.83 -11.73
C ASP A 28 10.70 -7.67 -11.74
N LEU A 29 9.99 -7.47 -12.84
CA LEU A 29 8.94 -6.46 -12.95
C LEU A 29 7.78 -6.79 -12.00
N VAL A 30 7.38 -8.06 -11.94
CA VAL A 30 6.30 -8.50 -11.04
C VAL A 30 6.69 -8.28 -9.58
N TRP A 31 7.94 -8.58 -9.19
CA TRP A 31 8.43 -8.28 -7.84
C TRP A 31 8.45 -6.79 -7.53
N ARG A 32 8.89 -5.94 -8.47
CA ARG A 32 8.86 -4.47 -8.32
C ARG A 32 7.43 -3.94 -8.14
N LEU A 33 6.49 -4.43 -8.95
CA LEU A 33 5.07 -4.09 -8.84
C LEU A 33 4.48 -4.52 -7.48
N VAL A 34 4.84 -5.72 -7.01
CA VAL A 34 4.39 -6.22 -5.71
C VAL A 34 4.96 -5.40 -4.55
N ALA A 35 6.26 -5.11 -4.57
CA ALA A 35 6.90 -4.28 -3.55
C ALA A 35 6.27 -2.88 -3.50
N MET A 36 6.16 -2.21 -4.65
CA MET A 36 5.58 -0.88 -4.76
C MET A 36 4.11 -0.85 -4.31
N SER A 37 3.30 -1.79 -4.82
CA SER A 37 1.87 -1.81 -4.50
C SER A 37 1.60 -2.13 -3.02
N SER A 38 2.45 -2.93 -2.39
CA SER A 38 2.39 -3.20 -0.95
C SER A 38 2.65 -1.92 -0.14
N THR A 39 3.69 -1.15 -0.47
CA THR A 39 3.98 0.13 0.19
C THR A 39 2.84 1.14 0.03
N PHE A 40 2.34 1.37 -1.19
CA PHE A 40 1.28 2.36 -1.42
C PHE A 40 -0.08 1.94 -0.87
N ALA A 41 -0.39 0.64 -0.83
CA ALA A 41 -1.62 0.13 -0.26
C ALA A 41 -1.73 0.40 1.26
N GLY A 42 -0.61 0.55 1.96
CA GLY A 42 -0.59 0.87 3.40
C GLY A 42 -1.13 2.27 3.74
N ASN A 43 -1.25 3.16 2.75
CA ASN A 43 -1.81 4.49 2.92
C ASN A 43 -3.34 4.55 2.72
N LEU A 44 -3.97 3.45 2.30
CA LEU A 44 -5.39 3.44 1.90
C LEU A 44 -6.31 3.74 3.09
N LEU A 45 -6.02 3.13 4.24
CA LEU A 45 -6.82 3.20 5.46
C LEU A 45 -5.93 3.55 6.66
N LEU A 46 -6.55 4.09 7.72
CA LEU A 46 -5.85 4.48 8.95
C LEU A 46 -5.12 3.30 9.59
N ILE A 47 -5.71 2.10 9.58
CA ILE A 47 -5.13 0.86 10.09
C ILE A 47 -4.17 0.18 9.10
N GLY A 48 -3.99 0.74 7.90
CA GLY A 48 -3.18 0.15 6.83
C GLY A 48 -1.67 0.13 7.13
N SER A 49 -1.21 0.90 8.10
CA SER A 49 0.19 0.94 8.53
C SER A 49 0.33 1.40 9.97
N MET A 50 1.32 0.84 10.68
CA MET A 50 1.70 1.29 12.03
C MET A 50 2.09 2.78 12.06
N ALA A 51 2.68 3.30 10.98
CA ALA A 51 3.05 4.71 10.91
C ALA A 51 1.82 5.63 11.00
N ASN A 52 0.72 5.26 10.34
CA ASN A 52 -0.53 6.03 10.36
C ASN A 52 -1.13 6.04 11.76
N LEU A 53 -1.09 4.90 12.46
CA LEU A 53 -1.56 4.77 13.84
C LEU A 53 -0.71 5.59 14.82
N ILE A 54 0.62 5.56 14.69
CA ILE A 54 1.53 6.36 15.53
C ILE A 54 1.23 7.86 15.36
N VAL A 55 0.98 8.31 14.12
CA VAL A 55 0.64 9.71 13.85
C VAL A 55 -0.73 10.06 14.44
N ALA A 56 -1.73 9.19 14.29
CA ALA A 56 -3.06 9.40 14.84
C ALA A 56 -3.07 9.44 16.38
N GLU A 57 -2.32 8.56 17.02
CA GLU A 57 -2.15 8.54 18.48
C GLU A 57 -1.46 9.83 18.96
N LYS A 58 -0.39 10.27 18.28
CA LYS A 58 0.26 11.56 18.59
C LYS A 58 -0.66 12.74 18.36
N ALA A 59 -1.49 12.73 17.32
CA ALA A 59 -2.47 13.78 17.07
C ALA A 59 -3.51 13.84 18.20
N GLU A 60 -3.96 12.69 18.69
CA GLU A 60 -4.93 12.61 19.79
C GLU A 60 -4.36 13.21 21.09
N THR A 61 -3.07 12.99 21.39
CA THR A 61 -2.41 13.65 22.55
C THR A 61 -2.37 15.18 22.47
N ARG A 62 -2.58 15.74 21.27
CA ARG A 62 -2.65 17.18 21.00
C ARG A 62 -4.09 17.68 20.82
N GLY A 63 -5.08 16.84 21.11
CA GLY A 63 -6.51 17.17 20.98
C GLY A 63 -7.07 17.05 19.57
N VAL A 64 -6.33 16.49 18.61
CA VAL A 64 -6.79 16.27 17.23
C VAL A 64 -7.13 14.79 17.03
N ARG A 65 -8.40 14.46 16.86
CA ARG A 65 -8.83 13.09 16.52
C ARG A 65 -8.88 12.90 15.02
N ILE A 66 -8.12 11.92 14.53
CA ILE A 66 -8.17 11.48 13.13
C ILE A 66 -9.07 10.25 13.06
N GLY A 67 -10.30 10.43 12.55
CA GLY A 67 -11.23 9.32 12.37
C GLY A 67 -10.88 8.43 11.17
N PHE A 68 -11.35 7.18 11.17
CA PHE A 68 -11.16 6.26 10.05
C PHE A 68 -11.71 6.82 8.72
N GLY A 69 -12.92 7.37 8.73
CA GLY A 69 -13.54 7.95 7.53
C GLY A 69 -12.89 9.24 7.06
N GLU A 70 -12.41 10.07 7.99
CA GLU A 70 -11.68 11.29 7.69
C GLU A 70 -10.33 10.99 7.02
N TYR A 71 -9.60 10.03 7.58
CA TYR A 71 -8.37 9.54 6.96
C TYR A 71 -8.65 8.93 5.59
N ALA A 72 -9.66 8.07 5.46
CA ALA A 72 -9.99 7.40 4.20
C ALA A 72 -10.36 8.37 3.07
N ARG A 73 -10.98 9.52 3.37
CA ARG A 73 -11.27 10.56 2.37
C ARG A 73 -10.02 11.09 1.67
N VAL A 74 -8.86 11.07 2.32
CA VAL A 74 -7.58 11.48 1.76
C VAL A 74 -6.76 10.26 1.33
N GLY A 75 -6.70 9.22 2.16
CA GLY A 75 -5.94 8.00 1.92
C GLY A 75 -6.38 7.27 0.65
N VAL A 76 -7.69 7.14 0.41
CA VAL A 76 -8.22 6.48 -0.79
C VAL A 76 -7.76 7.16 -2.09
N PRO A 77 -8.03 8.46 -2.32
CA PRO A 77 -7.58 9.12 -3.55
C PRO A 77 -6.05 9.16 -3.67
N VAL A 78 -5.32 9.38 -2.57
CA VAL A 78 -3.84 9.40 -2.60
C VAL A 78 -3.27 8.04 -2.98
N THR A 79 -3.77 6.94 -2.40
CA THR A 79 -3.33 5.59 -2.74
C THR A 79 -3.65 5.24 -4.19
N LEU A 80 -4.83 5.60 -4.70
CA LEU A 80 -5.20 5.33 -6.10
C LEU A 80 -4.31 6.09 -7.08
N LEU A 81 -4.07 7.39 -6.83
CA LEU A 81 -3.22 8.22 -7.68
C LEU A 81 -1.77 7.75 -7.69
N THR A 82 -1.21 7.43 -6.51
CA THR A 82 0.17 6.95 -6.38
C THR A 82 0.35 5.54 -6.97
N LEU A 83 -0.64 4.66 -6.84
CA LEU A 83 -0.63 3.35 -7.51
C LEU A 83 -0.67 3.50 -9.04
N ALA A 84 -1.56 4.34 -9.57
CA ALA A 84 -1.66 4.57 -11.01
C ALA A 84 -0.34 5.13 -11.55
N TRP A 85 0.22 6.15 -10.88
CA TRP A 85 1.51 6.72 -11.23
C TRP A 85 2.65 5.69 -11.18
N GLY A 86 2.69 4.88 -10.12
CA GLY A 86 3.71 3.85 -9.93
C GLY A 86 3.64 2.73 -10.98
N ILE A 87 2.44 2.30 -11.34
CA ILE A 87 2.23 1.32 -12.42
C ILE A 87 2.72 1.90 -13.76
N VAL A 88 2.32 3.13 -14.09
CA VAL A 88 2.73 3.79 -15.34
C VAL A 88 4.24 3.92 -15.41
N THR A 89 4.89 4.41 -14.34
CA THR A 89 6.35 4.58 -14.32
C THR A 89 7.10 3.24 -14.41
N LEU A 90 6.66 2.20 -13.69
CA LEU A 90 7.28 0.87 -13.77
C LEU A 90 7.10 0.22 -15.15
N VAL A 91 5.94 0.38 -15.79
CA VAL A 91 5.71 -0.18 -17.13
C VAL A 91 6.52 0.57 -18.19
N LEU A 92 6.59 1.90 -18.12
CA LEU A 92 7.35 2.72 -19.06
C LEU A 92 8.87 2.55 -18.94
N THR A 93 9.38 2.27 -17.74
CA THR A 93 10.82 2.08 -17.49
C THR A 93 11.29 0.63 -17.62
N ALA A 94 10.37 -0.30 -17.92
CA ALA A 94 10.68 -1.72 -18.07
C ALA A 94 10.61 -2.23 -19.52
N GLY A 95 10.49 -1.32 -20.49
CA GLY A 95 10.77 -1.57 -21.92
C GLY A 95 12.20 -1.18 -22.25
#